data_AF-L8ELD2-F1
#
_entry.id   AF-L8ELD2-F1
#
_cell.length_a   1.000
_cell.length_b   1.000
_cell.length_c   1.000
_cell.angle_alpha   90.00
_cell.angle_beta   90.00
_cell.angle_gamma   90.00
#
_symmetry.space_group_name_H-M   'P 1'
#
loop_
_entity.id
_entity.type
_entity.pdbx_description
1 polymer ?
#
loop_
_entity_poly.entity_id
_entity_poly.type
_entity_poly.pdbx_seq_one_letter_code
_entity_poly.pdbx_strand_id
1 'polypeptide(L)'
;MTEPISLPSAETVFKTGKTFARDLGERVLSTFLQSFVGGIVVTTPLDASMWYAAAAGGVGAVLAFGKGLLARLSDVKNSASLAKGV
;
A
#
# COMPACT_ATOMS: atom_id res chain seq x y z
N MET A 1 4.73 29.25 28.79
CA MET A 1 3.32 28.87 28.57
C MET A 1 3.33 27.65 27.67
N THR A 2 2.85 26.50 28.14
CA THR A 2 2.76 25.29 27.32
C THR A 2 1.49 25.38 26.47
N GLU A 3 1.63 25.42 25.15
CA GLU A 3 0.47 25.37 24.26
C GLU A 3 -0.36 24.11 24.54
N PRO A 4 -1.70 24.21 24.61
CA PRO A 4 -2.55 23.05 24.72
C PRO A 4 -2.40 22.18 23.47
N ILE A 5 -2.08 20.90 23.67
CA ILE A 5 -1.95 19.93 22.59
C ILE A 5 -3.34 19.76 21.95
N SER A 6 -3.50 20.25 20.72
CA SER A 6 -4.72 20.06 19.92
C SER A 6 -4.68 18.66 19.31
N LEU A 7 -5.44 17.72 19.89
CA LEU A 7 -5.59 16.38 19.33
C LEU A 7 -6.82 16.33 18.41
N PRO A 8 -6.73 15.60 17.27
CA PRO A 8 -7.89 15.37 16.42
C PRO A 8 -8.98 14.58 17.16
N SER A 9 -10.25 14.84 16.81
CA SER A 9 -11.38 14.10 17.38
C SER A 9 -11.31 12.60 17.04
N ALA A 10 -11.89 11.76 17.89
CA ALA A 10 -11.97 10.31 17.65
C ALA A 10 -12.60 10.00 16.28
N GLU A 11 -13.66 10.71 15.91
CA GLU A 11 -14.31 10.59 14.59
C GLU A 11 -13.32 10.85 13.44
N THR A 12 -12.46 11.86 13.57
CA THR A 12 -11.44 12.19 12.57
C THR A 12 -10.42 11.06 12.44
N VAL A 13 -10.00 10.47 13.57
CA VAL A 13 -9.08 9.33 13.58
C VAL A 13 -9.70 8.12 12.89
N PHE A 14 -10.95 7.78 13.21
CA PHE A 14 -11.66 6.67 12.58
C PHE A 14 -11.85 6.87 11.08
N LYS A 15 -12.28 8.06 10.65
CA LYS A 15 -12.48 8.38 9.24
C LYS A 15 -11.15 8.29 8.47
N THR A 16 -10.08 8.82 9.04
CA THR A 16 -8.73 8.75 8.46
C THR A 16 -8.26 7.30 8.34
N GLY A 17 -8.44 6.50 9.39
CA GLY A 17 -8.10 5.07 9.37
C GLY A 17 -8.86 4.30 8.30
N LYS A 18 -10.17 4.55 8.16
CA LYS A 18 -11.01 3.92 7.13
C LYS A 18 -10.56 4.28 5.71
N THR A 19 -10.32 5.57 5.44
CA THR A 19 -9.83 6.02 4.14
C THR A 19 -8.47 5.41 3.82
N PHE A 20 -7.56 5.38 4.80
CA PHE A 20 -6.25 4.76 4.64
C PHE A 20 -6.33 3.26 4.35
N ALA A 21 -7.17 2.51 5.07
CA ALA A 21 -7.34 1.09 4.84
C ALA A 21 -7.90 0.79 3.43
N ARG A 22 -8.84 1.62 2.96
CA ARG A 22 -9.40 1.51 1.61
C ARG A 22 -8.35 1.78 0.53
N ASP A 23 -7.63 2.90 0.64
CA ASP A 23 -6.54 3.26 -0.28
C ASP A 23 -5.48 2.16 -0.35
N LEU A 24 -5.08 1.65 0.82
CA LEU A 24 -4.11 0.58 0.93
C LEU A 24 -4.59 -0.73 0.29
N GLY A 25 -5.86 -1.09 0.48
CA GLY A 25 -6.48 -2.23 -0.18
C GLY A 25 -6.52 -2.08 -1.69
N GLU A 26 -6.98 -0.92 -2.19
CA GLU A 26 -7.03 -0.61 -3.63
C GLU A 26 -5.65 -0.68 -4.28
N ARG A 27 -4.61 -0.19 -3.60
CA ARG A 27 -3.22 -0.25 -4.07
C ARG A 27 -2.66 -1.68 -4.10
N VAL A 28 -2.89 -2.48 -3.06
CA VAL A 28 -2.42 -3.88 -3.02
C VAL A 28 -3.08 -4.69 -4.13
N LEU A 29 -4.40 -4.55 -4.28
CA LEU A 29 -5.17 -5.26 -5.32
C LEU A 29 -4.75 -4.83 -6.72
N SER A 30 -4.59 -3.54 -6.99
CA SER A 30 -4.14 -3.05 -8.30
C SER A 30 -2.72 -3.51 -8.63
N THR A 31 -1.79 -3.45 -7.67
CA THR A 31 -0.41 -3.92 -7.86
C THR A 31 -0.37 -5.44 -8.12
N PHE A 32 -1.18 -6.20 -7.39
CA PHE A 32 -1.33 -7.64 -7.60
C PHE A 32 -1.89 -7.93 -9.00
N LEU A 33 -3.00 -7.29 -9.39
CA LEU A 33 -3.62 -7.48 -10.70
C LEU A 33 -2.68 -7.10 -11.84
N GLN A 34 -1.95 -5.98 -11.72
CA GLN A 34 -0.97 -5.56 -12.71
C GLN A 34 0.16 -6.59 -12.85
N SER A 35 0.67 -7.10 -11.72
CA SER A 35 1.71 -8.13 -11.72
C SER A 35 1.20 -9.46 -12.27
N PHE A 36 -0.05 -9.81 -11.96
CA PHE A 36 -0.71 -11.01 -12.46
C PHE A 36 -0.90 -10.98 -13.97
N VAL A 37 -1.45 -9.88 -14.51
CA VAL A 37 -1.62 -9.69 -15.95
C VAL A 37 -0.25 -9.69 -16.67
N GLY A 38 0.76 -9.01 -16.11
CA GLY A 38 2.13 -9.06 -16.63
C GLY A 38 2.71 -10.47 -16.63
N GLY A 39 2.43 -11.25 -15.59
CA GLY A 39 2.81 -12.66 -15.48
C GLY A 39 2.16 -13.54 -16.54
N ILE A 40 0.87 -13.32 -16.85
CA ILE A 40 0.16 -14.04 -17.93
C ILE A 40 0.83 -13.78 -19.29
N VAL A 41 1.26 -12.55 -19.57
CA VAL A 41 1.89 -12.20 -20.86
C VAL A 41 3.17 -13.00 -21.11
N VAL A 42 3.91 -13.39 -20.07
CA VAL A 42 5.19 -14.11 -20.17
C VAL A 42 5.08 -15.59 -19.86
N THR A 43 3.87 -16.13 -19.67
CA THR A 43 3.63 -17.53 -19.31
C THR A 43 2.62 -18.20 -20.25
N THR A 44 2.55 -19.53 -20.19
CA THR A 44 1.52 -20.29 -20.89
C THR A 44 0.22 -20.22 -20.09
N PRO A 45 -0.90 -19.74 -20.69
CA PRO A 45 -2.17 -19.66 -19.98
C PRO A 45 -2.62 -21.02 -19.47
N LEU A 46 -3.18 -21.04 -18.25
CA LEU A 46 -3.75 -22.23 -17.59
C LEU A 46 -2.73 -23.35 -17.27
N ASP A 47 -1.44 -23.10 -17.43
CA ASP A 47 -0.37 -24.01 -17.01
C ASP A 47 0.21 -23.63 -15.63
N ALA A 48 0.95 -24.54 -15.00
CA ALA A 48 1.60 -24.32 -13.70
C ALA A 48 2.47 -23.05 -13.70
N SER A 49 3.15 -22.76 -14.81
CA SER A 49 3.97 -21.56 -14.99
C SER A 49 3.21 -20.24 -14.73
N MET A 50 1.95 -20.14 -15.15
CA MET A 50 1.08 -18.97 -14.90
C MET A 50 0.80 -18.78 -13.40
N TRP A 51 0.54 -19.88 -12.68
CA TRP A 51 0.27 -19.84 -11.25
C TRP A 51 1.50 -19.48 -10.43
N TYR A 52 2.69 -19.91 -10.85
CA TYR A 52 3.95 -19.45 -10.25
C TYR A 52 4.18 -17.95 -10.47
N ALA A 53 3.91 -17.44 -11.67
CA ALA A 53 4.01 -16.01 -11.96
C ALA A 53 2.98 -15.19 -11.15
N ALA A 54 1.76 -15.70 -11.00
CA ALA A 54 0.73 -15.10 -10.14
C ALA A 54 1.17 -15.02 -8.67
N ALA A 55 1.72 -16.12 -8.14
CA ALA A 55 2.25 -16.18 -6.77
C ALA A 55 3.42 -15.21 -6.57
N ALA A 56 4.33 -15.11 -7.53
CA ALA A 56 5.43 -14.13 -7.51
C ALA A 56 4.92 -12.68 -7.51
N GLY A 57 3.88 -12.38 -8.31
CA GLY A 57 3.19 -11.09 -8.26
C GLY A 57 2.56 -10.79 -6.90
N GLY A 58 2.00 -11.80 -6.24
CA GLY A 58 1.52 -11.71 -4.86
C GLY A 58 2.63 -11.37 -3.86
N VAL A 59 3.79 -12.02 -3.97
CA VAL A 59 4.97 -11.71 -3.14
C VAL A 59 5.42 -10.26 -3.35
N GLY A 60 5.49 -9.80 -4.60
CA GLY A 60 5.82 -8.41 -4.92
C GLY A 60 4.85 -7.40 -4.30
N ALA A 61 3.55 -7.69 -4.33
CA ALA A 61 2.53 -6.85 -3.70
C ALA A 61 2.70 -6.78 -2.17
N VAL A 62 3.01 -7.89 -1.50
CA VAL A 62 3.29 -7.94 -0.05
C VAL A 62 4.53 -7.14 0.30
N LEU A 63 5.61 -7.26 -0.47
CA LEU A 63 6.83 -6.49 -0.25
C LEU A 63 6.61 -4.98 -0.46
N ALA A 64 5.86 -4.60 -1.50
CA ALA A 64 5.50 -3.21 -1.77
C ALA A 64 4.60 -2.62 -0.66
N PHE A 65 3.67 -3.42 -0.14
CA PHE A 65 2.87 -3.09 1.02
C PHE A 65 3.73 -2.89 2.27
N GLY A 66 4.62 -3.84 2.57
CA GLY A 66 5.52 -3.77 3.72
C GLY A 66 6.39 -2.51 3.67
N LYS A 67 6.95 -2.19 2.49
CA LYS A 67 7.68 -0.94 2.27
C LYS A 67 6.81 0.30 2.52
N GLY A 68 5.55 0.31 2.07
CA GLY A 68 4.61 1.40 2.32
C GLY A 68 4.29 1.61 3.79
N LEU A 69 4.10 0.52 4.55
CA LEU A 69 3.87 0.56 5.99
C LEU A 69 5.10 1.09 6.74
N LEU A 70 6.28 0.56 6.41
CA LEU A 70 7.55 1.04 6.99
C LEU A 70 7.76 2.53 6.70
N ALA A 71 7.48 2.99 5.48
CA ALA A 71 7.59 4.40 5.11
C ALA A 71 6.65 5.31 5.91
N ARG A 72 5.46 4.84 6.29
CA ARG A 72 4.52 5.60 7.12
C ARG A 72 4.91 5.63 8.59
N LEU A 73 5.54 4.57 9.08
CA LEU A 73 6.06 4.48 10.46
C LEU A 73 7.38 5.22 10.64
N SER A 74 8.17 5.33 9.56
CA SER A 74 9.40 6.12 9.55
C SER A 74 9.07 7.60 9.45
N ASP A 75 9.48 8.39 10.45
CA ASP A 75 9.32 9.86 10.51
C ASP A 75 10.29 10.58 9.53
N VAL A 76 10.36 10.12 8.27
CA VAL A 76 11.26 10.68 7.26
C VAL A 76 10.65 11.97 6.72
N LYS A 77 10.91 13.06 7.44
CA LYS A 77 10.48 14.43 7.12
C LYS A 77 11.09 15.00 5.81
N ASN A 78 12.00 14.27 5.17
CA ASN A 78 12.70 14.68 3.94
C ASN A 78 12.28 13.89 2.69
N SER A 79 11.09 13.28 2.67
CA SER A 79 10.56 12.69 1.44
C SER A 79 9.48 13.59 0.85
N ALA A 80 9.65 14.01 -0.40
CA ALA A 80 8.69 14.83 -1.13
C ALA A 80 7.29 14.19 -1.21
N SER A 81 7.19 12.86 -1.10
CA SER A 81 5.91 12.12 -1.07
C SER A 81 5.28 12.00 0.33
N LEU A 82 5.96 12.45 1.38
CA LEU A 82 5.52 12.39 2.79
C LEU A 82 5.09 13.76 3.34
N ALA A 83 5.09 14.81 2.51
CA ALA A 83 4.45 16.08 2.85
C ALA A 83 2.96 15.82 3.12
N LYS A 84 2.60 15.69 4.40
CA LYS A 84 1.21 15.74 4.86
C LYS A 84 0.71 17.17 4.61
N GLY A 85 0.18 17.43 3.43
CA GLY A 85 -0.23 18.78 3.06
C GLY A 85 -0.48 18.97 1.57
N VAL A 86 -1.31 18.11 0.99
CA VAL A 86 -2.35 18.54 0.03
C VAL A 86 -3.64 17.85 0.44
#